data_AF-M1ZZP8-F1
#
_entry.id   AF-M1ZZP8-F1
#
_cell.length_a   1.000
_cell.length_b   1.000
_cell.length_c   1.000
_cell.angle_alpha   90.00
_cell.angle_beta   90.00
_cell.angle_gamma   90.00
#
_symmetry.space_group_name_H-M   'P 1'
#
loop_
_entity.id
_entity.type
_entity.pdbx_description
1 polymer ?
#
loop_
_entity_poly.entity_id
_entity_poly.type
_entity_poly.pdbx_seq_one_letter_code
_entity_poly.pdbx_strand_id
1 'polypeptide(L)'
;KNQVSGDDLYRYIIEHYYYGAPEYKQRLMSQSELVSNSNNNFINDNQVNSVDAYVNTAKTYDYYKNKLSRNSIDNKGMNVNGFVHVDKNLGNAFWYGPYDSMFFGDGDGVRFSALAKSLDVVGHELSHGVTNKQSNLNYANESGALNESFSDIMGTAVEGKNFVLGEDCWIAGGVMRDMENPSRGNQPAHMKDYVYMSEDNGGVHKNSGIINHAAYLIAD
;
A
#
# COMPACT_ATOMS: atom_id res chain seq x y z
N LYS A 1 -14.13 -8.64 17.16
CA LYS A 1 -14.28 -8.73 15.70
C LYS A 1 -13.37 -7.67 15.09
N ASN A 2 -12.13 -8.02 14.70
CA ASN A 2 -11.15 -7.08 14.13
C ASN A 2 -11.47 -6.65 12.69
N GLN A 3 -12.76 -6.59 12.33
CA GLN A 3 -13.23 -6.30 10.99
C GLN A 3 -13.81 -4.90 10.98
N VAL A 4 -13.20 -4.00 10.20
CA VAL A 4 -13.97 -2.89 9.63
C VAL A 4 -15.00 -3.56 8.73
N SER A 5 -16.30 -3.39 9.01
CA SER A 5 -17.31 -4.09 8.23
C SER A 5 -17.19 -3.67 6.76
N GLY A 6 -17.32 -4.62 5.82
CA GLY A 6 -17.26 -4.32 4.38
C GLY A 6 -18.30 -3.29 3.99
N ASP A 7 -19.47 -3.28 4.64
CA ASP A 7 -20.53 -2.27 4.45
C ASP A 7 -20.12 -0.87 4.95
N ASP A 8 -19.37 -0.78 6.05
CA ASP A 8 -18.78 0.48 6.48
C ASP A 8 -17.71 0.89 5.47
N LEU A 9 -16.72 0.07 5.15
CA LEU A 9 -15.72 0.49 4.17
C LEU A 9 -16.31 0.85 2.79
N TYR A 10 -17.30 0.10 2.30
CA TYR A 10 -18.01 0.35 1.04
C TYR A 10 -18.83 1.66 1.08
N ARG A 11 -19.55 1.93 2.17
CA ARG A 11 -20.22 3.24 2.37
C ARG A 11 -19.22 4.39 2.52
N TYR A 12 -18.03 4.12 3.03
CA TYR A 12 -17.02 5.12 3.37
C TYR A 12 -16.01 5.39 2.23
N ILE A 13 -15.79 4.43 1.32
CA ILE A 13 -14.85 4.53 0.19
C ILE A 13 -15.58 4.68 -1.15
N ILE A 14 -16.70 3.98 -1.34
CA ILE A 14 -17.34 3.85 -2.66
C ILE A 14 -18.62 4.69 -2.80
N GLU A 15 -19.47 4.82 -1.77
CA GLU A 15 -20.81 5.42 -1.96
C GLU A 15 -20.98 6.94 -1.64
N HIS A 16 -20.13 7.63 -0.86
CA HIS A 16 -20.47 8.99 -0.39
C HIS A 16 -19.28 9.98 -0.36
N TYR A 17 -19.20 10.99 -1.23
CA TYR A 17 -19.91 12.29 -1.17
C TYR A 17 -19.84 13.11 0.15
N TYR A 18 -18.95 12.78 1.08
CA TYR A 18 -18.68 13.65 2.25
C TYR A 18 -17.18 13.85 2.49
N TYR A 19 -16.56 14.60 1.59
CA TYR A 19 -15.25 15.19 1.80
C TYR A 19 -15.29 16.19 2.99
N GLY A 20 -14.47 15.96 4.03
CA GLY A 20 -13.98 17.04 4.91
C GLY A 20 -14.62 17.24 6.30
N ALA A 21 -15.44 16.33 6.83
CA ALA A 21 -15.97 16.47 8.19
C ALA A 21 -14.92 16.08 9.27
N PRO A 22 -14.55 16.93 10.25
CA PRO A 22 -13.46 16.68 11.20
C PRO A 22 -13.52 15.39 12.04
N GLU A 23 -14.65 14.70 12.08
CA GLU A 23 -14.95 13.59 13.00
C GLU A 23 -14.73 12.19 12.39
N TYR A 24 -14.36 12.08 11.11
CA TYR A 24 -14.33 10.78 10.41
C TYR A 24 -13.33 9.78 11.02
N LYS A 25 -12.15 10.25 11.44
CA LYS A 25 -11.12 9.39 12.02
C LYS A 25 -11.57 8.85 13.37
N GLN A 26 -12.22 9.68 14.17
CA GLN A 26 -12.80 9.26 15.46
C GLN A 26 -13.89 8.22 15.26
N ARG A 27 -14.75 8.40 14.25
CA ARG A 27 -15.80 7.43 13.93
C ARG A 27 -15.22 6.08 13.49
N LEU A 28 -14.27 6.05 12.57
CA LEU A 28 -13.62 4.79 12.17
C LEU A 28 -12.95 4.10 13.37
N MET A 29 -12.23 4.86 14.20
CA MET A 29 -11.60 4.32 15.40
C MET A 29 -12.63 3.75 16.38
N SER A 30 -13.81 4.38 16.54
CA SER A 30 -14.89 3.88 17.42
C SER A 30 -15.57 2.61 16.93
N GLN A 31 -15.52 2.34 15.62
CA GLN A 31 -16.09 1.14 15.00
C GLN A 31 -15.04 0.04 14.82
N SER A 32 -13.77 0.34 15.07
CA SER A 32 -12.66 -0.60 14.95
C SER A 32 -12.30 -1.18 16.31
N GLU A 33 -11.82 -2.42 16.31
CA GLU A 33 -11.28 -3.06 17.49
C GLU A 33 -9.76 -3.16 17.38
N LEU A 34 -9.04 -2.78 18.44
CA LEU A 34 -7.61 -3.02 18.50
C LEU A 34 -7.34 -4.52 18.56
N VAL A 35 -6.48 -5.00 17.67
CA VAL A 35 -6.02 -6.39 17.66
C VAL A 35 -5.39 -6.69 19.03
N SER A 36 -6.00 -7.63 19.75
CA SER A 36 -5.58 -8.00 21.10
C SER A 36 -5.62 -9.51 21.29
N ASN A 37 -4.81 -9.98 22.24
CA ASN A 37 -4.69 -11.39 22.58
C ASN A 37 -4.24 -11.51 24.05
N SER A 38 -4.79 -12.46 24.79
CA SER A 38 -4.57 -12.59 26.24
C SER A 38 -3.29 -13.36 26.63
N ASN A 39 -2.67 -14.07 25.69
CA ASN A 39 -1.51 -14.93 25.95
C ASN A 39 -0.31 -14.66 25.02
N ASN A 40 -0.36 -13.57 24.25
CA ASN A 40 0.65 -13.17 23.27
C ASN A 40 0.91 -14.23 22.16
N ASN A 41 -0.06 -15.10 21.90
CA ASN A 41 0.03 -16.13 20.87
C ASN A 41 -1.01 -15.88 19.77
N PHE A 42 -0.56 -15.36 18.62
CA PHE A 42 -1.39 -14.95 17.48
C PHE A 42 -1.33 -15.97 16.35
N ILE A 43 -1.81 -17.19 16.60
CA ILE A 43 -1.68 -18.33 15.67
C ILE A 43 -2.96 -18.71 14.92
N ASN A 44 -4.10 -18.06 15.24
CA ASN A 44 -5.34 -18.33 14.52
C ASN A 44 -5.31 -17.61 13.16
N ASP A 45 -5.91 -18.18 12.11
CA ASP A 45 -5.87 -17.62 10.74
C ASP A 45 -6.30 -16.15 10.68
N ASN A 46 -7.35 -15.76 11.40
CA ASN A 46 -7.83 -14.38 11.48
C ASN A 46 -6.86 -13.42 12.21
N GLN A 47 -5.81 -13.92 12.84
CA GLN A 47 -4.79 -13.13 13.53
C GLN A 47 -3.49 -13.05 12.73
N VAL A 48 -3.23 -14.02 11.83
CA VAL A 48 -2.01 -14.06 11.03
C VAL A 48 -1.88 -12.80 10.16
N ASN A 49 -2.94 -12.40 9.44
CA ASN A 49 -2.92 -11.16 8.65
C ASN A 49 -2.65 -9.92 9.53
N SER A 50 -3.21 -9.88 10.74
CA SER A 50 -2.95 -8.80 11.70
C SER A 50 -1.48 -8.75 12.15
N VAL A 51 -0.86 -9.92 12.33
CA VAL A 51 0.57 -10.03 12.68
C VAL A 51 1.44 -9.57 11.51
N ASP A 52 1.15 -10.04 10.30
CA ASP A 52 1.88 -9.66 9.09
C ASP A 52 1.86 -8.14 8.90
N ALA A 53 0.67 -7.53 8.98
CA ALA A 53 0.52 -6.08 8.89
C ALA A 53 1.36 -5.34 9.95
N TYR A 54 1.33 -5.78 11.20
CA TYR A 54 2.09 -5.16 12.28
C TYR A 54 3.60 -5.28 12.07
N VAL A 55 4.08 -6.50 11.80
CA VAL A 55 5.52 -6.78 11.62
C VAL A 55 6.06 -6.07 10.40
N ASN A 56 5.36 -6.11 9.26
CA ASN A 56 5.80 -5.47 8.03
C ASN A 56 5.73 -3.93 8.14
N THR A 57 4.75 -3.38 8.85
CA THR A 57 4.72 -1.94 9.17
C THR A 57 5.92 -1.55 10.03
N ALA A 58 6.27 -2.34 11.05
CA ALA A 58 7.41 -2.07 11.91
C ALA A 58 8.74 -2.11 11.14
N LYS A 59 8.94 -3.13 10.29
CA LYS A 59 10.12 -3.21 9.40
C LYS A 59 10.23 -2.01 8.47
N THR A 60 9.11 -1.59 7.88
CA THR A 60 9.08 -0.41 7.00
C THR A 60 9.43 0.86 7.76
N TYR A 61 8.83 1.07 8.94
CA TYR A 61 9.14 2.20 9.82
C TYR A 61 10.63 2.22 10.18
N ASP A 62 11.18 1.07 10.57
CA ASP A 62 12.59 0.93 10.92
C ASP A 62 13.52 1.17 9.73
N TYR A 63 13.13 0.79 8.51
CA TYR A 63 13.89 1.12 7.31
C TYR A 63 13.99 2.64 7.13
N TYR A 64 12.86 3.35 7.14
CA TYR A 64 12.83 4.81 7.04
C TYR A 64 13.65 5.49 8.13
N LYS A 65 13.53 5.00 9.37
CA LYS A 65 14.27 5.55 10.50
C LYS A 65 15.76 5.29 10.40
N ASN A 66 16.18 4.06 10.15
CA ASN A 66 17.57 3.64 10.30
C ASN A 66 18.39 3.84 9.02
N LYS A 67 17.77 3.74 7.84
CA LYS A 67 18.45 3.92 6.54
C LYS A 67 18.31 5.34 6.02
N LEU A 68 17.16 6.00 6.26
CA LEU A 68 16.86 7.32 5.70
C LEU A 68 16.83 8.43 6.75
N SER A 69 17.11 8.12 8.02
CA SER A 69 17.06 9.10 9.13
C SER A 69 15.71 9.83 9.25
N ARG A 70 14.62 9.18 8.83
CA ARG A 70 13.28 9.74 8.82
C ARG A 70 12.45 9.22 9.99
N ASN A 71 11.96 10.10 10.84
CA ASN A 71 11.12 9.71 11.98
C ASN A 71 9.64 9.62 11.60
N SER A 72 9.18 8.44 11.18
CA SER A 72 7.79 8.18 10.73
C SER A 72 7.39 8.86 9.42
N ILE A 73 6.11 8.69 9.05
CA ILE A 73 5.49 9.22 7.83
C ILE A 73 5.65 10.74 7.70
N ASP A 74 5.53 11.50 8.78
CA ASP A 74 5.58 12.97 8.79
C ASP A 74 6.96 13.55 9.16
N ASN A 75 7.95 12.69 9.40
CA ASN A 75 9.26 13.04 9.95
C ASN A 75 9.23 13.68 11.35
N LYS A 76 8.15 13.49 12.12
CA LYS A 76 7.97 14.05 13.48
C LYS A 76 7.45 13.01 14.48
N GLY A 77 7.49 11.73 14.14
CA GLY A 77 7.08 10.65 15.04
C GLY A 77 5.56 10.43 15.07
N MET A 78 4.85 10.74 13.98
CA MET A 78 3.44 10.39 13.83
C MET A 78 3.17 8.90 14.10
N ASN A 79 2.06 8.61 14.79
CA ASN A 79 1.56 7.25 14.93
C ASN A 79 1.15 6.68 13.56
N VAL A 80 1.66 5.49 13.22
CA VAL A 80 1.28 4.76 12.00
C VAL A 80 0.14 3.82 12.34
N ASN A 81 -1.01 3.97 11.67
CA ASN A 81 -2.17 3.11 11.87
C ASN A 81 -2.41 2.28 10.61
N GLY A 82 -2.66 0.99 10.79
CA GLY A 82 -3.04 0.05 9.73
C GLY A 82 -4.33 -0.67 10.11
N PHE A 83 -5.27 -0.74 9.17
CA PHE A 83 -6.52 -1.46 9.30
C PHE A 83 -6.47 -2.72 8.44
N VAL A 84 -6.75 -3.87 9.05
CA VAL A 84 -6.75 -5.19 8.40
C VAL A 84 -8.16 -5.75 8.32
N HIS A 85 -8.34 -6.84 7.57
CA HIS A 85 -9.66 -7.44 7.32
C HIS A 85 -10.64 -6.45 6.72
N VAL A 86 -10.10 -5.59 5.84
CA VAL A 86 -10.84 -4.59 5.10
C VAL A 86 -11.56 -5.31 3.96
N ASP A 87 -12.72 -5.88 4.28
CA ASP A 87 -13.45 -6.86 3.46
C ASP A 87 -12.68 -8.18 3.22
N LYS A 88 -13.41 -9.29 3.22
CA LYS A 88 -12.87 -10.64 3.02
C LYS A 88 -12.51 -10.95 1.58
N ASN A 89 -13.01 -10.20 0.60
CA ASN A 89 -12.82 -10.43 -0.83
C ASN A 89 -12.13 -9.25 -1.54
N LEU A 90 -11.64 -8.26 -0.79
CA LEU A 90 -10.96 -7.12 -1.37
C LEU A 90 -9.52 -7.49 -1.73
N GLY A 91 -9.26 -7.65 -3.02
CA GLY A 91 -7.93 -7.77 -3.61
C GLY A 91 -7.23 -6.41 -3.74
N ASN A 92 -7.15 -5.63 -2.66
CA ASN A 92 -6.49 -4.32 -2.67
C ASN A 92 -5.92 -3.93 -1.30
N ALA A 93 -4.89 -3.10 -1.33
CA ALA A 93 -4.39 -2.33 -0.19
C ALA A 93 -4.27 -0.86 -0.63
N PHE A 94 -4.36 0.07 0.33
CA PHE A 94 -4.22 1.49 0.02
C PHE A 94 -3.89 2.33 1.27
N TRP A 95 -3.08 3.36 1.07
CA TRP A 95 -3.03 4.54 1.95
C TRP A 95 -4.19 5.47 1.68
N TYR A 96 -4.84 5.95 2.75
CA TYR A 96 -5.86 6.98 2.63
C TYR A 96 -5.49 8.23 3.43
N GLY A 97 -5.01 9.25 2.71
CA GLY A 97 -4.50 10.52 3.26
C GLY A 97 -5.43 11.23 4.25
N PRO A 98 -6.76 11.29 4.03
CA PRO A 98 -7.66 11.84 5.05
C PRO A 98 -7.52 11.09 6.38
N TYR A 99 -7.47 9.76 6.38
CA TYR A 99 -7.40 8.97 7.62
C TYR A 99 -6.00 8.85 8.18
N ASP A 100 -4.98 9.24 7.42
CA ASP A 100 -3.60 9.14 7.84
C ASP A 100 -3.28 7.69 8.24
N SER A 101 -3.76 6.74 7.43
CA SER A 101 -3.79 5.30 7.74
C SER A 101 -3.73 4.43 6.48
N MET A 102 -3.20 3.22 6.65
CA MET A 102 -3.17 2.16 5.63
C MET A 102 -4.33 1.18 5.84
N PHE A 103 -4.81 0.58 4.76
CA PHE A 103 -5.93 -0.35 4.75
C PHE A 103 -5.58 -1.57 3.91
N PHE A 104 -5.85 -2.77 4.43
CA PHE A 104 -5.45 -4.04 3.81
C PHE A 104 -6.63 -5.00 3.72
N GLY A 105 -6.99 -5.37 2.50
CA GLY A 105 -7.96 -6.44 2.24
C GLY A 105 -7.38 -7.83 2.50
N ASP A 106 -8.27 -8.80 2.72
CA ASP A 106 -7.90 -10.21 2.91
C ASP A 106 -7.59 -10.94 1.58
N GLY A 107 -7.79 -10.27 0.43
CA GLY A 107 -7.66 -10.87 -0.89
C GLY A 107 -8.91 -11.63 -1.31
N ASP A 108 -9.07 -11.92 -2.60
CA ASP A 108 -10.22 -12.66 -3.14
C ASP A 108 -10.01 -14.18 -3.14
N GLY A 109 -8.85 -14.66 -2.70
CA GLY A 109 -8.46 -16.08 -2.71
C GLY A 109 -8.22 -16.65 -4.10
N VAL A 110 -8.26 -15.83 -5.15
CA VAL A 110 -8.07 -16.24 -6.55
C VAL A 110 -6.90 -15.51 -7.18
N ARG A 111 -6.92 -14.18 -7.10
CA ARG A 111 -5.84 -13.30 -7.57
C ARG A 111 -4.92 -12.91 -6.43
N PHE A 112 -5.49 -12.65 -5.25
CA PHE A 112 -4.77 -12.17 -4.08
C PHE A 112 -5.04 -13.05 -2.87
N SER A 113 -3.99 -13.39 -2.13
CA SER A 113 -4.12 -13.67 -0.69
C SER A 113 -4.12 -12.36 0.10
N ALA A 114 -4.12 -12.41 1.43
CA ALA A 114 -4.03 -11.23 2.28
C ALA A 114 -2.89 -10.30 1.86
N LEU A 115 -3.19 -9.02 1.63
CA LEU A 115 -2.24 -8.06 1.05
C LEU A 115 -1.13 -7.68 2.03
N ALA A 116 -1.44 -7.58 3.32
CA ALA A 116 -0.46 -7.18 4.35
C ALA A 116 0.64 -8.22 4.57
N LYS A 117 0.47 -9.43 4.02
CA LYS A 117 1.48 -10.49 3.98
C LYS A 117 2.75 -10.06 3.23
N SER A 118 2.60 -9.25 2.18
CA SER A 118 3.71 -8.79 1.34
C SER A 118 4.38 -7.57 1.97
N LEU A 119 5.67 -7.68 2.29
CA LEU A 119 6.42 -6.61 2.98
C LEU A 119 6.55 -5.38 2.09
N ASP A 120 6.83 -5.59 0.81
CA ASP A 120 6.93 -4.56 -0.21
C ASP A 120 5.61 -3.81 -0.44
N VAL A 121 4.44 -4.49 -0.40
CA VAL A 121 3.11 -3.85 -0.44
C VAL A 121 2.90 -2.97 0.78
N VAL A 122 3.22 -3.45 1.99
CA VAL A 122 3.12 -2.61 3.20
C VAL A 122 4.11 -1.43 3.13
N GLY A 123 5.30 -1.66 2.58
CA GLY A 123 6.29 -0.63 2.29
C GLY A 123 5.76 0.44 1.34
N HIS A 124 5.11 0.00 0.25
CA HIS A 124 4.47 0.83 -0.75
C HIS A 124 3.37 1.71 -0.12
N GLU A 125 2.46 1.12 0.67
CA GLU A 125 1.39 1.91 1.31
C GLU A 125 1.90 2.96 2.30
N LEU A 126 2.91 2.62 3.10
CA LEU A 126 3.51 3.60 4.00
C LEU A 126 4.18 4.75 3.21
N SER A 127 4.77 4.42 2.07
CA SER A 127 5.45 5.35 1.18
C SER A 127 4.51 6.35 0.52
N HIS A 128 3.27 5.95 0.21
CA HIS A 128 2.21 6.91 -0.14
C HIS A 128 1.95 7.92 0.97
N GLY A 129 1.95 7.49 2.23
CA GLY A 129 1.86 8.39 3.37
C GLY A 129 3.01 9.39 3.40
N VAL A 130 4.24 8.93 3.16
CA VAL A 130 5.43 9.80 3.08
C VAL A 130 5.26 10.81 1.95
N THR A 131 4.87 10.37 0.75
CA THR A 131 4.58 11.24 -0.39
C THR A 131 3.53 12.29 -0.03
N ASN A 132 2.42 11.89 0.60
CA ASN A 132 1.34 12.78 1.02
C ASN A 132 1.78 13.85 2.02
N LYS A 133 2.73 13.55 2.93
CA LYS A 133 3.27 14.52 3.90
C LYS A 133 4.48 15.31 3.39
N GLN A 134 4.99 15.03 2.18
CA GLN A 134 6.21 15.63 1.65
C GLN A 134 5.95 16.40 0.35
N SER A 135 6.00 15.69 -0.79
CA SER A 135 5.83 16.28 -2.11
C SER A 135 4.37 16.52 -2.46
N ASN A 136 3.46 15.78 -1.82
CA ASN A 136 2.02 15.81 -2.05
C ASN A 136 1.67 15.75 -3.55
N LEU A 137 2.35 14.84 -4.26
CA LEU A 137 2.15 14.62 -5.69
C LEU A 137 0.68 14.28 -5.95
N ASN A 138 0.07 15.04 -6.86
CA ASN A 138 -1.30 14.78 -7.27
C ASN A 138 -1.40 13.37 -7.87
N TYR A 139 -2.38 12.60 -7.41
CA TYR A 139 -2.57 11.21 -7.81
C TYR A 139 -3.30 11.11 -9.16
N ALA A 140 -2.67 11.66 -10.19
CA ALA A 140 -3.16 11.65 -11.57
C ALA A 140 -2.02 11.82 -12.58
N ASN A 141 -2.16 11.20 -13.75
CA ASN A 141 -1.23 11.29 -14.89
C ASN A 141 0.23 11.04 -14.45
N GLU A 142 1.19 11.78 -15.00
CA GLU A 142 2.62 11.65 -14.68
C GLU A 142 2.94 11.88 -13.19
N SER A 143 2.27 12.83 -12.52
CA SER A 143 2.49 13.04 -11.08
C SER A 143 2.02 11.85 -10.24
N GLY A 144 0.94 11.19 -10.67
CA GLY A 144 0.47 9.96 -10.04
C GLY A 144 1.39 8.78 -10.34
N ALA A 145 1.89 8.66 -11.59
CA ALA A 145 2.87 7.64 -11.94
C ALA A 145 4.19 7.78 -11.16
N LEU A 146 4.62 9.02 -10.87
CA LEU A 146 5.74 9.29 -9.96
C LEU A 146 5.42 8.92 -8.50
N ASN A 147 4.18 9.15 -8.06
CA ASN A 147 3.73 8.77 -6.72
C ASN A 147 3.76 7.24 -6.56
N GLU A 148 3.17 6.51 -7.50
CA GLU A 148 3.22 5.04 -7.60
C GLU A 148 4.65 4.51 -7.64
N SER A 149 5.47 5.07 -8.53
CA SER A 149 6.84 4.60 -8.69
C SER A 149 7.68 4.84 -7.45
N PHE A 150 7.52 5.98 -6.77
CA PHE A 150 8.20 6.21 -5.50
C PHE A 150 7.80 5.17 -4.45
N SER A 151 6.51 4.83 -4.37
CA SER A 151 6.04 3.78 -3.46
C SER A 151 6.59 2.40 -3.81
N ASP A 152 6.67 2.03 -5.10
CA ASP A 152 7.29 0.78 -5.57
C ASP A 152 8.80 0.73 -5.25
N ILE A 153 9.54 1.81 -5.53
CA ILE A 153 10.98 1.92 -5.21
C ILE A 153 11.21 1.71 -3.72
N MET A 154 10.40 2.36 -2.88
CA MET A 154 10.54 2.27 -1.43
C MET A 154 10.11 0.91 -0.89
N GLY A 155 9.01 0.33 -1.39
CA GLY A 155 8.58 -1.02 -1.05
C GLY A 155 9.68 -2.06 -1.36
N THR A 156 10.24 -1.97 -2.57
CA THR A 156 11.35 -2.81 -3.02
C THR A 156 12.60 -2.63 -2.17
N ALA A 157 12.96 -1.39 -1.84
CA ALA A 157 14.14 -1.11 -1.01
C ALA A 157 13.97 -1.58 0.44
N VAL A 158 12.76 -1.49 0.99
CA VAL A 158 12.40 -2.01 2.32
C VAL A 158 12.49 -3.52 2.36
N GLU A 159 11.99 -4.20 1.33
CA GLU A 159 12.06 -5.66 1.23
C GLU A 159 13.49 -6.14 1.00
N GLY A 160 14.24 -5.48 0.11
CA GLY A 160 15.65 -5.74 -0.15
C GLY A 160 15.94 -7.13 -0.71
N LYS A 161 14.97 -7.75 -1.39
CA LYS A 161 15.02 -9.14 -1.87
C LYS A 161 15.16 -9.24 -3.39
N ASN A 162 14.31 -8.53 -4.13
CA ASN A 162 14.28 -8.52 -5.60
C ASN A 162 13.62 -7.22 -6.10
N PHE A 163 13.29 -7.10 -7.40
CA PHE A 163 12.65 -5.93 -8.03
C PHE A 163 11.21 -6.19 -8.52
N VAL A 164 10.60 -7.28 -8.07
CA VAL A 164 9.21 -7.65 -8.32
C VAL A 164 8.35 -7.14 -7.18
N LEU A 165 7.14 -6.69 -7.49
CA LEU A 165 6.20 -6.22 -6.47
C LEU A 165 5.05 -7.22 -6.28
N GLY A 166 4.69 -7.41 -5.02
CA GLY A 166 3.53 -8.11 -4.50
C GLY A 166 3.57 -9.63 -4.67
N GLU A 167 4.72 -10.22 -4.98
CA GLU A 167 4.83 -11.65 -5.28
C GLU A 167 4.45 -12.57 -4.11
N ASP A 168 4.53 -12.07 -2.86
CA ASP A 168 4.16 -12.84 -1.68
C ASP A 168 2.64 -12.87 -1.43
N CYS A 169 1.88 -11.96 -2.07
CA CYS A 169 0.42 -11.89 -1.99
C CYS A 169 -0.32 -12.16 -3.31
N TRP A 170 0.37 -12.10 -4.46
CA TRP A 170 -0.17 -12.37 -5.79
C TRP A 170 -0.17 -13.88 -6.10
N ILE A 171 -1.36 -14.47 -6.20
CA ILE A 171 -1.54 -15.92 -6.39
C ILE A 171 -2.18 -16.32 -7.72
N ALA A 172 -2.52 -15.34 -8.59
CA ALA A 172 -3.08 -15.58 -9.92
C ALA A 172 -2.07 -16.13 -10.96
N GLY A 173 -0.78 -16.22 -10.61
CA GLY A 173 0.30 -16.47 -11.56
C GLY A 173 0.73 -15.20 -12.32
N GLY A 174 2.01 -15.11 -12.65
CA GLY A 174 2.62 -13.85 -13.14
C GLY A 174 3.14 -12.98 -12.00
N VAL A 175 3.14 -11.66 -12.22
CA VAL A 175 3.59 -10.64 -11.24
C VAL A 175 2.63 -9.46 -11.26
N MET A 176 2.53 -8.71 -10.15
CA MET A 176 1.80 -7.44 -10.18
C MET A 176 2.56 -6.42 -11.02
N ARG A 177 3.83 -6.20 -10.67
CA ARG A 177 4.78 -5.32 -11.37
C ARG A 177 6.18 -5.89 -11.25
N ASP A 178 7.04 -5.46 -12.15
CA ASP A 178 8.45 -5.85 -12.18
C ASP A 178 9.25 -4.64 -12.64
N MET A 179 10.10 -4.10 -11.77
CA MET A 179 10.88 -2.90 -12.07
C MET A 179 12.04 -3.20 -13.03
N GLU A 180 12.60 -4.41 -13.00
CA GLU A 180 13.63 -4.86 -13.95
C GLU A 180 13.03 -5.02 -15.35
N ASN A 181 11.87 -5.69 -15.43
CA ASN A 181 11.16 -5.92 -16.69
C ASN A 181 9.68 -5.53 -16.61
N PRO A 182 9.33 -4.24 -16.76
CA PRO A 182 7.96 -3.74 -16.64
C PRO A 182 6.95 -4.45 -17.53
N SER A 183 7.37 -5.01 -18.67
CA SER A 183 6.49 -5.74 -19.58
C SER A 183 5.86 -6.98 -18.93
N ARG A 184 6.50 -7.61 -17.94
CA ARG A 184 5.94 -8.74 -17.18
C ARG A 184 4.71 -8.34 -16.36
N GLY A 185 4.66 -7.10 -15.89
CA GLY A 185 3.50 -6.48 -15.24
C GLY A 185 2.58 -5.72 -16.21
N ASN A 186 2.78 -5.90 -17.52
CA ASN A 186 2.08 -5.13 -18.55
C ASN A 186 2.27 -3.61 -18.36
N GLN A 187 3.49 -3.14 -18.14
CA GLN A 187 3.81 -1.70 -18.02
C GLN A 187 4.86 -1.29 -19.08
N PRO A 188 4.82 -0.05 -19.60
CA PRO A 188 5.90 0.52 -20.40
C PRO A 188 7.17 0.73 -19.56
N ALA A 189 8.34 0.62 -20.20
CA ALA A 189 9.66 0.89 -19.60
C ALA A 189 10.32 2.18 -20.14
N HIS A 190 9.69 2.86 -21.10
CA HIS A 190 10.26 4.04 -21.77
C HIS A 190 9.17 5.08 -22.10
N MET A 191 9.49 6.37 -22.02
CA MET A 191 8.53 7.47 -22.27
C MET A 191 7.90 7.47 -23.66
N LYS A 192 8.59 6.92 -24.67
CA LYS A 192 8.03 6.75 -26.03
C LYS A 192 6.78 5.86 -26.06
N ASP A 193 6.65 4.98 -25.05
CA ASP A 193 5.58 4.00 -24.91
C ASP A 193 4.59 4.44 -23.80
N TYR A 194 4.63 5.72 -23.40
CA TYR A 194 3.69 6.28 -22.41
C TYR A 194 2.25 6.08 -22.88
N VAL A 195 1.39 5.59 -21.97
CA VAL A 195 0.00 5.25 -22.27
C VAL A 195 -0.89 6.39 -21.81
N TYR A 196 -1.54 7.06 -22.77
CA TYR A 196 -2.61 8.02 -22.48
C TYR A 196 -3.93 7.27 -22.28
N MET A 197 -4.51 7.37 -21.08
CA MET A 197 -5.78 6.75 -20.73
C MET A 197 -6.54 7.61 -19.72
N SER A 198 -7.83 7.37 -19.53
CA SER A 198 -8.66 8.09 -18.54
C SER A 198 -8.84 7.31 -17.24
N GLU A 199 -8.84 6.00 -17.37
CA GLU A 199 -8.87 5.01 -16.31
C GLU A 199 -7.58 5.09 -15.49
N ASP A 200 -7.58 4.49 -14.30
CA ASP A 200 -6.40 4.43 -13.45
C ASP A 200 -5.80 5.83 -13.19
N ASN A 201 -6.67 6.83 -13.01
CA ASN A 201 -6.31 8.23 -12.82
C ASN A 201 -5.35 8.80 -13.88
N GLY A 202 -5.45 8.35 -15.14
CA GLY A 202 -4.48 8.73 -16.17
C GLY A 202 -3.34 7.71 -16.34
N GLY A 203 -3.57 6.46 -15.95
CA GLY A 203 -2.60 5.38 -16.05
C GLY A 203 -1.47 5.48 -15.04
N VAL A 204 -1.75 5.84 -13.78
CA VAL A 204 -0.71 6.02 -12.75
C VAL A 204 0.03 4.71 -12.46
N HIS A 205 -0.69 3.61 -12.28
CA HIS A 205 -0.07 2.29 -12.11
C HIS A 205 0.47 1.78 -13.43
N LYS A 206 -0.15 2.10 -14.58
CA LYS A 206 0.38 1.69 -15.89
C LYS A 206 1.74 2.33 -16.15
N ASN A 207 1.84 3.65 -16.07
CA ASN A 207 3.00 4.43 -16.49
C ASN A 207 4.12 4.49 -15.44
N SER A 208 3.88 4.05 -14.18
CA SER A 208 4.93 3.96 -13.16
C SER A 208 6.08 3.04 -13.56
N GLY A 209 5.83 2.04 -14.43
CA GLY A 209 6.85 1.15 -14.99
C GLY A 209 8.03 1.88 -15.64
N ILE A 210 7.82 3.07 -16.20
CA ILE A 210 8.87 3.87 -16.85
C ILE A 210 9.88 4.35 -15.81
N ILE A 211 9.40 4.84 -14.67
CA ILE A 211 10.24 5.36 -13.60
C ILE A 211 10.79 4.23 -12.74
N ASN A 212 10.02 3.15 -12.55
CA ASN A 212 10.48 1.92 -11.92
C ASN A 212 11.69 1.33 -12.65
N HIS A 213 11.63 1.26 -13.98
CA HIS A 213 12.76 0.77 -14.77
C HIS A 213 13.96 1.70 -14.70
N ALA A 214 13.74 3.01 -14.73
CA ALA A 214 14.82 3.97 -14.52
C ALA A 214 15.47 3.79 -13.13
N ALA A 215 14.68 3.52 -12.08
CA ALA A 215 15.20 3.29 -10.74
C ALA A 215 15.99 1.97 -10.63
N TYR A 216 15.53 0.90 -11.29
CA TYR A 216 16.29 -0.35 -11.41
C TYR A 216 17.65 -0.10 -12.08
N LEU A 217 17.68 0.59 -13.23
CA LEU A 217 18.92 0.91 -13.95
C LEU A 217 19.89 1.83 -13.20
N ILE A 218 19.42 2.54 -12.16
CA ILE A 218 20.28 3.36 -11.28
C ILE A 218 20.91 2.48 -10.18
N ALA A 219 20.21 1.45 -9.76
CA ALA A 219 20.61 0.59 -8.65
C ALA A 219 21.59 -0.53 -9.06
N ASP A 220 21.58 -0.95 -10.32
CA ASP A 220 22.41 -2.01 -10.92
C ASP A 220 23.49 -1.44 -11.87
#